data_AF-A0A382GWN2-F1
#
_entry.id   AF-A0A382GWN2-F1
#
_cell.length_a   1.000
_cell.length_b   1.000
_cell.length_c   1.000
_cell.angle_alpha   90.00
_cell.angle_beta   90.00
_cell.angle_gamma   90.00
#
_symmetry.space_group_name_H-M   'P 1'
#
loop_
_entity.id
_entity.type
_entity.pdbx_description
1 polymer ?
#
loop_
_entity_poly.entity_id
_entity_poly.type
_entity_poly.pdbx_seq_one_letter_code
_entity_poly.pdbx_strand_id
1 'polypeptide(L)'
;MNKPRKLKHKVLSIQSQKRRKNRFTVTFDSGNVFGVSGDVLLSNQLQVDQVLTDEELVDFQNEESLQTIRRQTFNLLSFRMRSSAELTLRLKKKGHKPE
;
A
#
# COMPACT_ATOMS: atom_id res chain seq x y z
N MET A 1 30.85 -17.18 -3.53
CA MET A 1 29.41 -16.88 -3.72
C MET A 1 29.18 -15.41 -3.37
N ASN A 2 28.90 -14.56 -4.35
CA ASN A 2 28.55 -13.16 -4.09
C ASN A 2 27.13 -13.11 -3.54
N LYS A 3 26.98 -12.64 -2.30
CA LYS A 3 25.69 -12.35 -1.67
C LYS A 3 25.02 -11.25 -2.51
N PRO A 4 23.74 -11.39 -2.95
CA PRO A 4 23.09 -10.33 -3.70
C PRO A 4 23.09 -9.06 -2.84
N ARG A 5 23.53 -7.93 -3.40
CA ARG A 5 23.45 -6.62 -2.73
C ARG A 5 21.96 -6.34 -2.51
N LYS A 6 21.53 -6.25 -1.25
CA LYS A 6 20.18 -5.75 -0.92
C LYS A 6 20.03 -4.38 -1.56
N LEU A 7 19.04 -4.21 -2.42
CA LEU A 7 18.75 -2.88 -2.95
C LEU A 7 18.16 -2.06 -1.81
N LYS A 8 18.56 -0.80 -1.79
CA LYS A 8 18.17 0.18 -0.79
C LYS A 8 17.37 1.24 -1.53
N HIS A 9 16.20 1.55 -1.01
CA HIS A 9 15.27 2.53 -1.57
C HIS A 9 15.20 3.71 -0.62
N LYS A 10 15.78 4.85 -1.01
CA LYS A 10 15.73 6.05 -0.17
C LYS A 10 14.48 6.84 -0.51
N VAL A 11 13.70 7.22 0.51
CA VAL A 11 12.53 8.08 0.34
C VAL A 11 13.00 9.51 0.06
N LEU A 12 12.68 10.04 -1.11
CA LEU A 12 12.96 11.43 -1.50
C LEU A 12 11.84 12.39 -1.06
N SER A 13 10.58 11.97 -1.19
CA SER A 13 9.46 12.83 -0.80
C SER A 13 8.20 12.04 -0.51
N ILE A 14 7.35 12.64 0.32
CA ILE A 14 6.02 12.14 0.65
C ILE A 14 5.06 13.31 0.49
N GLN A 15 4.12 13.22 -0.44
CA GLN A 15 3.21 14.32 -0.78
C GLN A 15 1.75 13.87 -0.75
N SER A 16 0.86 14.69 -0.17
CA SER A 16 -0.59 14.41 -0.20
C SER A 16 -1.14 14.53 -1.62
N GLN A 17 -2.02 13.61 -2.01
CA GLN A 17 -2.64 13.63 -3.33
C GLN A 17 -3.74 14.70 -3.44
N LYS A 18 -3.77 15.42 -4.58
CA LYS A 18 -4.68 16.57 -4.82
C LYS A 18 -6.16 16.28 -4.53
N ARG A 19 -6.66 15.12 -4.95
CA ARG A 19 -8.09 14.76 -4.80
C ARG A 19 -8.39 14.00 -3.51
N ARG A 20 -7.42 13.31 -2.91
CA ARG A 20 -7.61 12.40 -1.78
C ARG A 20 -6.63 12.75 -0.67
N LYS A 21 -7.08 13.58 0.28
CA LYS A 21 -6.23 14.10 1.36
C LYS A 21 -5.60 13.00 2.23
N ASN A 22 -6.28 11.86 2.42
CA ASN A 22 -5.75 10.71 3.18
C ASN A 22 -5.00 9.67 2.29
N ARG A 23 -4.46 10.12 1.16
CA ARG A 23 -3.61 9.34 0.27
C ARG A 23 -2.37 10.14 -0.04
N PHE A 24 -1.23 9.47 0.00
CA PHE A 24 0.08 10.06 -0.17
C PHE A 24 0.80 9.37 -1.31
N THR A 25 1.60 10.14 -2.04
CA THR A 25 2.53 9.66 -3.03
C THR A 25 3.92 9.70 -2.42
N VAL A 26 4.56 8.54 -2.35
CA VAL A 26 5.94 8.37 -1.92
C VAL A 26 6.80 8.25 -3.17
N THR A 27 7.85 9.06 -3.25
CA THR A 27 8.83 9.02 -4.34
C THR A 27 10.17 8.59 -3.78
N PHE A 28 10.80 7.62 -4.42
CA PHE A 28 12.11 7.10 -4.06
C PHE A 28 13.22 7.71 -4.93
N ASP A 29 14.46 7.65 -4.45
CA ASP A 29 15.67 8.08 -5.14
C ASP A 29 15.90 7.40 -6.49
N SER A 30 15.49 6.14 -6.61
CA SER A 30 15.46 5.38 -7.86
C SER A 30 14.50 5.94 -8.92
N GLY A 31 13.66 6.91 -8.58
CA GLY A 31 12.57 7.42 -9.44
C GLY A 31 11.29 6.59 -9.34
N ASN A 32 11.29 5.49 -8.59
CA ASN A 32 10.07 4.73 -8.31
C ASN A 32 9.06 5.56 -7.50
N VAL A 33 7.78 5.37 -7.80
CA VAL A 33 6.68 6.10 -7.16
C VAL A 33 5.63 5.12 -6.67
N PHE A 34 5.19 5.30 -5.42
CA PHE A 34 4.19 4.45 -4.79
C PHE A 34 3.10 5.26 -4.09
N GLY A 35 1.85 4.81 -4.20
CA GLY A 35 0.72 5.46 -3.54
C GLY A 35 0.32 4.72 -2.27
N VAL A 36 0.38 5.39 -1.11
CA VAL A 36 0.07 4.82 0.20
C VAL A 36 -1.07 5.56 0.90
N SER A 37 -1.88 4.84 1.67
CA SER A 37 -2.90 5.40 2.56
C SER A 37 -2.26 6.07 3.78
N GLY A 38 -2.95 7.05 4.38
CA GLY A 38 -2.47 7.67 5.61
C GLY A 38 -2.30 6.66 6.75
N ASP A 39 -3.18 5.66 6.84
CA ASP A 39 -3.13 4.65 7.90
C ASP A 39 -1.84 3.83 7.84
N VAL A 40 -1.43 3.37 6.65
CA VAL A 40 -0.18 2.61 6.47
C VAL A 40 1.04 3.49 6.66
N LEU A 41 0.99 4.72 6.15
CA LEU A 41 2.07 5.69 6.33
C LEU A 41 2.36 5.94 7.82
N LEU A 42 1.30 6.18 8.62
CA LEU A 42 1.40 6.43 10.05
C LEU A 42 1.84 5.19 10.83
N SER A 43 1.30 4.01 10.49
CA SER A 43 1.63 2.76 11.19
C SER A 43 3.12 2.38 11.04
N ASN A 44 3.67 2.60 9.85
CA ASN A 44 5.07 2.31 9.54
C ASN A 44 6.03 3.48 9.87
N GLN A 45 5.49 4.63 10.27
CA GLN A 45 6.27 5.84 10.58
C GLN A 45 7.25 6.22 9.46
N LEU A 46 6.83 6.07 8.20
CA LEU A 46 7.70 6.31 7.04
C LEU A 46 8.05 7.80 6.93
N GLN A 47 9.34 8.12 6.87
CA GLN A 47 9.84 9.49 6.81
C GLN A 47 10.67 9.76 5.55
N VAL A 48 10.79 11.04 5.20
CA VAL A 48 11.73 11.50 4.17
C VAL A 48 13.15 11.17 4.63
N ASP A 49 14.04 10.85 3.69
CA ASP A 49 15.42 10.39 3.90
C ASP A 49 15.57 8.98 4.51
N GLN A 50 14.49 8.33 4.91
CA GLN A 50 14.52 6.94 5.33
C GLN A 50 14.93 6.02 4.18
N VAL A 51 15.71 4.99 4.51
CA VAL A 51 16.15 3.97 3.56
C VAL A 51 15.46 2.66 3.89
N LEU A 52 14.71 2.11 2.94
CA LEU A 52 14.08 0.80 3.05
C LEU A 52 14.90 -0.24 2.29
N THR A 53 15.04 -1.42 2.88
CA THR A 53 15.47 -2.63 2.18
C THR A 53 14.36 -3.13 1.24
N ASP A 54 14.71 -4.00 0.30
CA ASP A 54 13.72 -4.68 -0.55
C ASP A 54 12.66 -5.41 0.26
N GLU A 55 13.06 -6.10 1.33
CA GLU A 55 12.13 -6.86 2.18
C GLU A 55 11.14 -5.92 2.89
N GLU A 56 11.64 -4.84 3.50
CA GLU A 56 10.79 -3.82 4.14
C GLU A 56 9.85 -3.14 3.15
N LEU A 57 10.32 -2.87 1.93
CA LEU A 57 9.48 -2.29 0.88
C LEU A 57 8.37 -3.26 0.45
N VAL A 58 8.66 -4.55 0.34
CA VAL A 58 7.67 -5.59 0.02
C VAL A 58 6.63 -5.69 1.15
N ASP A 59 7.05 -5.73 2.40
CA ASP A 59 6.15 -5.78 3.56
C ASP A 59 5.25 -4.55 3.60
N PHE A 60 5.82 -3.36 3.38
CA PHE A 60 5.08 -2.11 3.29
C PHE A 60 4.03 -2.13 2.16
N GLN A 61 4.38 -2.65 0.99
CA GLN A 61 3.44 -2.80 -0.13
C GLN A 61 2.32 -3.81 0.18
N ASN A 62 2.63 -4.88 0.89
CA ASN A 62 1.66 -5.88 1.33
C ASN A 62 0.65 -5.27 2.31
N GLU A 63 1.10 -4.46 3.26
CA GLU A 63 0.21 -3.75 4.19
C GLU A 63 -0.74 -2.78 3.47
N GLU A 64 -0.26 -2.02 2.50
CA GLU A 64 -1.10 -1.12 1.69
C GLU A 64 -2.09 -1.88 0.81
N SER A 65 -1.69 -3.05 0.30
CA SER A 65 -2.59 -3.95 -0.41
C SER A 65 -3.72 -4.42 0.51
N LEU A 66 -3.39 -4.88 1.72
CA LEU A 66 -4.35 -5.30 2.72
C LEU A 66 -5.30 -4.17 3.12
N GLN A 67 -4.79 -2.96 3.36
CA GLN A 67 -5.63 -1.81 3.66
C GLN A 67 -6.53 -1.40 2.49
N THR A 68 -6.04 -1.56 1.26
CA THR A 68 -6.85 -1.35 0.07
C THR A 68 -7.99 -2.36 -0.02
N ILE A 69 -7.73 -3.65 0.27
CA ILE A 69 -8.77 -4.69 0.34
C ILE A 69 -9.80 -4.34 1.41
N ARG A 70 -9.37 -4.04 2.65
CA ARG A 70 -10.24 -3.65 3.77
C ARG A 70 -11.16 -2.49 3.40
N ARG A 71 -10.59 -1.39 2.88
CA ARG A 71 -11.36 -0.22 2.44
C ARG A 71 -12.37 -0.57 1.36
N GLN A 72 -12.01 -1.41 0.39
CA GLN A 72 -12.93 -1.84 -0.65
C GLN A 72 -14.05 -2.71 -0.12
N THR A 73 -13.78 -3.58 0.86
CA THR A 73 -14.78 -4.37 1.56
C THR A 73 -15.76 -3.48 2.32
N PHE A 74 -15.27 -2.51 3.09
CA PHE A 74 -16.15 -1.55 3.79
C PHE A 74 -17.00 -0.74 2.83
N ASN A 75 -16.44 -0.29 1.71
CA ASN A 75 -17.22 0.39 0.68
C ASN A 75 -18.30 -0.53 0.08
N LEU A 76 -18.04 -1.83 -0.09
CA LEU A 76 -19.07 -2.76 -0.59
C LEU A 76 -20.20 -2.95 0.42
N LEU A 77 -19.86 -3.04 1.71
CA LEU A 77 -20.77 -3.24 2.81
C LEU A 77 -21.59 -1.98 3.15
N SER A 78 -21.04 -0.79 2.93
CA SER A 78 -21.76 0.47 3.20
C SER A 78 -22.96 0.69 2.28
N PHE A 79 -22.99 0.08 1.08
CA PHE A 79 -24.13 0.17 0.18
C PHE A 79 -25.29 -0.77 0.56
N ARG A 80 -24.98 -2.00 1.00
CA ARG A 80 -25.95 -3.01 1.46
C ARG A 80 -25.25 -4.20 2.10
N MET A 81 -26.02 -5.03 2.81
CA MET A 81 -25.58 -6.35 3.25
C MET A 81 -25.16 -7.23 2.06
N ARG A 82 -24.07 -7.98 2.24
CA ARG A 82 -23.50 -8.92 1.27
C ARG A 82 -22.98 -10.15 2.00
N SER A 83 -23.05 -11.31 1.35
CA SER A 83 -22.43 -12.53 1.88
C SER A 83 -20.90 -12.50 1.69
N SER A 84 -20.18 -13.31 2.46
CA SER A 84 -18.73 -13.49 2.30
C SER A 84 -18.36 -13.94 0.89
N ALA A 85 -19.12 -14.86 0.30
CA ALA A 85 -18.92 -15.31 -1.08
C ALA A 85 -19.06 -14.17 -2.10
N GLU A 86 -20.05 -13.28 -1.92
CA GLU A 86 -20.23 -12.12 -2.79
C GLU A 86 -19.04 -11.15 -2.66
N LEU A 87 -18.58 -10.88 -1.44
CA LEU A 87 -17.42 -10.02 -1.19
C LEU A 87 -16.15 -10.59 -1.84
N THR A 88 -15.85 -11.86 -1.61
CA THR A 88 -14.69 -12.55 -2.19
C THR A 88 -14.72 -12.50 -3.71
N LEU A 89 -15.87 -12.77 -4.34
CA LEU A 89 -16.02 -12.69 -5.79
C LEU A 89 -15.77 -11.27 -6.31
N ARG A 90 -16.31 -10.24 -5.65
CA ARG A 90 -16.13 -8.85 -6.07
C ARG A 90 -14.69 -8.36 -5.87
N LEU A 91 -14.00 -8.79 -4.82
CA LEU A 91 -12.60 -8.48 -4.58
C LEU A 91 -11.70 -9.17 -5.62
N LYS A 92 -11.93 -10.45 -5.92
CA LYS A 92 -11.23 -11.18 -6.98
C LYS A 92 -11.41 -10.53 -8.36
N LYS A 93 -12.64 -10.08 -8.69
CA LYS A 93 -12.90 -9.32 -9.93
C LYS A 93 -12.12 -8.00 -10.03
N LYS A 94 -11.66 -7.45 -8.90
CA LYS A 94 -10.81 -6.24 -8.85
C LYS A 94 -9.31 -6.56 -8.85
N GLY A 95 -8.92 -7.83 -9.00
CA GLY A 95 -7.53 -8.27 -9.03
C GLY A 95 -6.92 -8.58 -7.66
N HIS A 96 -7.72 -8.55 -6.59
CA HIS A 96 -7.23 -8.91 -5.26
C HIS A 96 -7.20 -10.43 -5.09
N LYS A 97 -6.25 -10.90 -4.27
CA LYS A 97 -6.23 -12.26 -3.74
C LYS A 97 -6.65 -12.20 -2.27
N PRO A 98 -7.96 -12.14 -1.97
CA PRO A 98 -8.41 -12.31 -0.59
C PRO A 98 -8.05 -13.73 -0.16
N GLU A 99 -7.21 -13.84 0.87
CA GLU A 99 -6.92 -15.10 1.56
C GLU A 99 -8.13 -15.59 2.35
#